data_AF-A0A7C1K9L9-F1
#
_entry.id   AF-A0A7C1K9L9-F1
#
_cell.length_a   1.000
_cell.length_b   1.000
_cell.length_c   1.000
_cell.angle_alpha   90.00
_cell.angle_beta   90.00
_cell.angle_gamma   90.00
#
_symmetry.space_group_name_H-M   'P 1'
#
loop_
_entity.id
_entity.type
_entity.pdbx_description
1 polymer ?
#
loop_
_entity_poly.entity_id
_entity_poly.type
_entity_poly.pdbx_seq_one_letter_code
_entity_poly.pdbx_strand_id
1 'polypeptide(L)'
;MAATVRETIRELNRSMQETLETLLSLADAELERPSDHVCAQGRDVWTLITNDIDHEKIHVGQILEGRYEARITQGRTHRLIAEWLVERARLIGALVGLTDAQFNQETAPGSWTYAAVAQHVLLVEQDSLRWVRQHTAP
;
A
#
# COMPACT_ATOMS: atom_id res chain seq x y z
N MET A 1 4.15 -2.55 -21.78
CA MET A 1 4.45 -1.74 -20.57
C MET A 1 3.79 -0.39 -20.73
N ALA A 2 3.27 0.18 -19.63
CA ALA A 2 2.79 1.56 -19.57
C ALA A 2 3.80 2.54 -20.19
N ALA A 3 3.32 3.52 -20.97
CA ALA A 3 4.18 4.48 -21.67
C ALA A 3 4.54 5.69 -20.80
N THR A 4 3.84 5.89 -19.68
CA THR A 4 4.00 7.05 -18.80
C THR A 4 4.03 6.68 -17.32
N VAL A 5 4.68 7.51 -16.49
CA VAL A 5 4.71 7.35 -15.01
C VAL A 5 3.30 7.24 -14.42
N ARG A 6 2.35 8.02 -14.93
CA ARG A 6 0.95 7.99 -14.46
C ARG A 6 0.30 6.64 -14.72
N GLU A 7 0.50 6.07 -15.91
CA GLU A 7 -0.02 4.76 -16.26
C GLU A 7 0.67 3.66 -15.45
N THR A 8 2.00 3.74 -15.26
CA THR A 8 2.74 2.80 -14.40
C THR A 8 2.21 2.81 -12.97
N ILE A 9 2.00 3.98 -12.36
CA ILE A 9 1.44 4.07 -11.00
C ILE A 9 0.03 3.47 -10.93
N ARG A 10 -0.82 3.68 -11.93
CA ARG A 10 -2.16 3.07 -11.99
C ARG A 10 -2.09 1.55 -12.12
N GLU A 11 -1.17 1.04 -12.93
CA GLU A 11 -0.94 -0.39 -13.09
C GLU A 11 -0.43 -1.02 -11.80
N LEU A 12 0.54 -0.39 -11.12
CA LEU A 12 1.02 -0.84 -9.80
C LEU A 12 -0.11 -0.88 -8.77
N ASN A 13 -0.94 0.18 -8.69
CA ASN A 13 -2.07 0.21 -7.75
C ASN A 13 -3.12 -0.87 -8.03
N ARG A 14 -3.39 -1.17 -9.31
CA ARG A 14 -4.33 -2.24 -9.70
C ARG A 14 -3.75 -3.62 -9.37
N SER A 15 -2.49 -3.87 -9.76
CA SER A 15 -1.79 -5.11 -9.45
C SER A 15 -1.68 -5.34 -7.95
N MET A 16 -1.47 -4.29 -7.15
CA MET A 16 -1.45 -4.39 -5.69
C MET A 16 -2.77 -4.93 -5.14
N GLN A 17 -3.93 -4.50 -5.66
CA GLN A 17 -5.22 -5.04 -5.22
C GLN A 17 -5.35 -6.54 -5.55
N GLU A 18 -4.95 -6.93 -6.75
CA GLU A 18 -4.94 -8.35 -7.18
C GLU A 18 -4.01 -9.21 -6.29
N THR A 19 -2.83 -8.68 -5.95
CA THR A 19 -1.91 -9.31 -5.01
C THR A 19 -2.54 -9.45 -3.63
N LEU A 20 -3.16 -8.39 -3.08
CA LEU A 20 -3.80 -8.43 -1.77
C LEU A 20 -4.96 -9.42 -1.72
N GLU A 21 -5.82 -9.46 -2.74
CA GLU A 21 -6.90 -10.44 -2.84
C GLU A 21 -6.37 -11.87 -2.85
N THR A 22 -5.30 -12.11 -3.60
CA THR A 22 -4.63 -13.43 -3.63
C THR A 22 -4.10 -13.80 -2.25
N LEU A 23 -3.36 -12.90 -1.60
CA LEU A 23 -2.77 -13.15 -0.28
C LEU A 23 -3.83 -13.36 0.81
N LEU A 24 -4.95 -12.64 0.76
CA LEU A 24 -6.08 -12.82 1.69
C LEU A 24 -6.78 -14.17 1.55
N SER A 25 -6.67 -14.81 0.39
CA SER A 25 -7.25 -16.13 0.14
C SER A 25 -6.37 -17.30 0.58
N LEU A 26 -5.09 -17.03 0.88
CA LEU A 26 -4.15 -18.07 1.30
C LEU A 26 -4.33 -18.44 2.77
N ALA A 27 -4.37 -19.73 3.05
CA ALA A 27 -4.20 -20.22 4.41
C ALA A 27 -2.70 -20.28 4.78
N ASP A 28 -2.38 -20.11 6.07
CA ASP A 28 -0.98 -20.17 6.54
C ASP A 28 -0.28 -21.49 6.13
N ALA A 29 -0.99 -22.62 6.16
CA ALA A 29 -0.46 -23.91 5.73
C ALA A 29 -0.08 -23.95 4.23
N GLU A 30 -0.67 -23.09 3.40
CA GLU A 30 -0.31 -22.99 1.99
C GLU A 30 1.01 -22.25 1.78
N LEU A 31 1.41 -21.40 2.72
CA LEU A 31 2.69 -20.68 2.68
C LEU A 31 3.89 -21.64 2.83
N GLU A 32 3.69 -22.80 3.47
CA GLU A 32 4.71 -23.84 3.65
C GLU A 32 4.86 -24.77 2.43
N ARG A 33 3.99 -24.64 1.42
CA ARG A 33 4.05 -25.51 0.23
C ARG A 33 5.34 -25.22 -0.57
N PRO A 34 6.06 -26.25 -1.03
CA PRO A 34 7.19 -26.06 -1.95
C PRO A 34 6.76 -25.31 -3.21
N SER A 35 7.64 -24.45 -3.70
CA SER A 35 7.42 -23.65 -4.91
C SER A 35 8.48 -23.98 -5.97
N ASP A 36 8.00 -24.34 -7.16
CA ASP A 36 8.84 -24.58 -8.34
C ASP A 36 9.25 -23.27 -9.04
N HIS A 37 8.81 -22.12 -8.54
CA HIS A 37 9.15 -20.82 -9.13
C HIS A 37 10.59 -20.43 -8.83
N VAL A 38 11.33 -19.94 -9.83
CA VAL A 38 12.76 -19.59 -9.68
C VAL A 38 13.01 -18.56 -8.58
N CYS A 39 12.11 -17.59 -8.39
CA CYS A 39 12.22 -16.60 -7.33
C CYS A 39 12.05 -17.18 -5.92
N ALA A 40 11.48 -18.38 -5.79
CA ALA A 40 11.43 -19.10 -4.50
C ALA A 40 12.77 -19.74 -4.14
N GLN A 41 13.73 -19.80 -5.08
CA GLN A 41 15.08 -20.35 -4.86
C GLN A 41 15.06 -21.80 -4.32
N GLY A 42 14.11 -22.60 -4.80
CA GLY A 42 13.93 -24.00 -4.39
C GLY A 42 13.33 -24.17 -2.98
N ARG A 43 12.70 -23.12 -2.43
CA ARG A 43 12.02 -23.12 -1.13
C ARG A 43 10.49 -23.12 -1.31
N ASP A 44 9.77 -22.49 -0.38
CA ASP A 44 8.32 -22.50 -0.26
C ASP A 44 7.66 -21.23 -0.81
N VAL A 45 6.32 -21.22 -0.79
CA VAL A 45 5.49 -20.07 -1.19
C VAL A 45 5.76 -18.85 -0.31
N TRP A 46 6.00 -19.02 0.99
CA TRP A 46 6.43 -17.94 1.87
C TRP A 46 7.70 -17.24 1.36
N THR A 47 8.73 -18.02 1.02
CA THR A 47 9.98 -17.49 0.48
C THR A 47 9.73 -16.76 -0.84
N LEU A 48 8.88 -17.30 -1.72
CA LEU A 48 8.52 -16.64 -2.97
C LEU A 48 7.92 -15.24 -2.73
N ILE A 49 6.88 -15.15 -1.89
CA ILE A 49 6.17 -13.89 -1.66
C ILE A 49 7.05 -12.88 -0.90
N THR A 50 7.80 -13.32 0.10
CA THR A 50 8.73 -12.44 0.82
C THR A 50 9.87 -11.96 -0.08
N ASN A 51 10.34 -12.78 -1.03
CA ASN A 51 11.30 -12.36 -2.04
C ASN A 51 10.74 -11.24 -2.93
N ASP A 52 9.47 -11.31 -3.35
CA ASP A 52 8.85 -10.24 -4.14
C ASP A 52 8.70 -8.94 -3.33
N ILE A 53 8.38 -9.02 -2.04
CA ILE A 53 8.37 -7.85 -1.14
C ILE A 53 9.75 -7.21 -1.04
N ASP A 54 10.80 -8.01 -0.88
CA ASP A 54 12.17 -7.51 -0.79
C ASP A 54 12.67 -6.97 -2.14
N HIS A 55 12.21 -7.55 -3.25
CA HIS A 55 12.48 -7.08 -4.60
C HIS A 55 11.93 -5.67 -4.85
N GLU A 56 10.72 -5.36 -4.36
CA GLU A 56 10.19 -3.99 -4.39
C GLU A 56 11.08 -3.02 -3.60
N LYS A 57 11.53 -3.38 -2.39
CA LYS A 57 12.42 -2.53 -1.57
C LYS A 57 13.74 -2.22 -2.28
N ILE A 58 14.33 -3.22 -2.91
CA ILE A 58 15.58 -3.08 -3.68
C ILE A 58 15.38 -2.07 -4.81
N HIS A 59 14.32 -2.22 -5.59
CA HIS A 59 14.08 -1.33 -6.73
C HIS A 59 13.59 0.06 -6.35
N VAL A 60 12.88 0.21 -5.23
CA VAL A 60 12.65 1.54 -4.62
C VAL A 60 13.99 2.19 -4.28
N GLY A 61 14.92 1.46 -3.65
CA GLY A 61 16.28 1.95 -3.38
C GLY A 61 17.00 2.42 -4.64
N GLN A 62 17.00 1.59 -5.68
CA GLN A 62 17.60 1.92 -6.98
C GLN A 62 16.98 3.18 -7.62
N ILE A 63 15.65 3.33 -7.57
CA ILE A 63 14.96 4.51 -8.11
C ILE A 63 15.35 5.76 -7.31
N LEU A 64 15.38 5.68 -5.97
CA LEU A 64 15.72 6.82 -5.12
C LEU A 64 17.17 7.25 -5.29
N GLU A 65 18.10 6.30 -5.38
CA GLU A 65 19.51 6.54 -5.67
C GLU A 65 19.69 7.22 -7.04
N GLY A 66 19.07 6.67 -8.09
CA GLY A 66 19.13 7.26 -9.43
C GLY A 66 18.57 8.69 -9.48
N ARG A 67 17.48 8.96 -8.73
CA ARG A 67 16.93 10.33 -8.61
C ARG A 67 17.89 11.27 -7.89
N TYR A 68 18.55 10.81 -6.83
CA TYR A 68 19.51 11.60 -6.07
C TYR A 68 20.71 11.99 -6.95
N GLU A 69 21.34 11.02 -7.62
CA GLU A 69 22.48 11.24 -8.51
C GLU A 69 22.13 12.18 -9.68
N ALA A 70 20.94 12.02 -10.26
CA ALA A 70 20.45 12.89 -11.33
C ALA A 70 19.90 14.25 -10.83
N ARG A 71 19.92 14.51 -9.52
CA ARG A 71 19.36 15.73 -8.89
C ARG A 71 17.88 15.98 -9.23
N ILE A 72 17.10 14.92 -9.41
CA ILE A 72 15.67 14.96 -9.74
C ILE A 72 14.84 15.04 -8.45
N THR A 73 14.50 16.25 -8.04
CA THR A 73 13.68 16.49 -6.84
C THR A 73 12.18 16.44 -7.15
N GLN A 74 11.38 16.08 -6.15
CA GLN A 74 9.91 16.16 -6.27
C GLN A 74 9.46 17.61 -6.09
N GLY A 75 8.59 18.08 -6.98
CA GLY A 75 7.81 19.31 -6.76
C GLY A 75 6.78 19.14 -5.64
N ARG A 76 6.23 20.26 -5.16
CA ARG A 76 5.29 20.29 -4.01
C ARG A 76 4.14 19.29 -4.14
N THR A 77 3.42 19.32 -5.25
CA THR A 77 2.27 18.43 -5.49
C THR A 77 2.69 16.96 -5.59
N HIS A 78 3.83 16.66 -6.22
CA HIS A 78 4.34 15.29 -6.31
C HIS A 78 4.69 14.71 -4.95
N ARG A 79 5.25 15.54 -4.06
CA ARG A 79 5.54 15.16 -2.67
C ARG A 79 4.25 14.85 -1.91
N LEU A 80 3.24 15.71 -2.01
CA LEU A 80 1.94 15.47 -1.38
C LEU A 80 1.34 14.14 -1.84
N ILE A 81 1.37 13.84 -3.14
CA ILE A 81 0.85 12.58 -3.68
C ILE A 81 1.64 11.37 -3.15
N ALA A 82 2.98 11.44 -3.17
CA ALA A 82 3.83 10.34 -2.73
C ALA A 82 3.64 10.04 -1.24
N GLU A 83 3.64 11.07 -0.39
CA GLU A 83 3.42 10.91 1.05
C GLU A 83 1.99 10.41 1.34
N TRP A 84 0.98 10.86 0.59
CA TRP A 84 -0.40 10.38 0.75
C TRP A 84 -0.53 8.88 0.49
N LEU A 85 0.14 8.36 -0.54
CA LEU A 85 0.13 6.93 -0.86
C LEU A 85 0.76 6.10 0.26
N VAL A 86 1.91 6.55 0.80
CA VAL A 86 2.60 5.86 1.90
C VAL A 86 1.74 5.82 3.15
N GLU A 87 1.15 6.94 3.56
CA GLU A 87 0.35 6.98 4.78
C GLU A 87 -1.00 6.26 4.63
N ARG A 88 -1.61 6.27 3.44
CA ARG A 88 -2.78 5.44 3.16
C ARG A 88 -2.46 3.95 3.28
N ALA A 89 -1.34 3.50 2.71
CA ALA A 89 -0.89 2.11 2.83
C ALA A 89 -0.56 1.74 4.29
N ARG A 90 0.06 2.65 5.06
CA ARG A 90 0.33 2.44 6.49
C ARG A 90 -0.96 2.26 7.30
N LEU A 91 -1.97 3.10 7.07
CA LEU A 91 -3.26 2.98 7.75
C LEU A 91 -3.96 1.67 7.39
N ILE A 92 -3.97 1.28 6.11
CA ILE A 92 -4.54 -0.01 5.68
C ILE A 92 -3.80 -1.16 6.34
N GLY A 93 -2.46 -1.16 6.28
CA GLY A 93 -1.63 -2.20 6.89
C GLY A 93 -1.84 -2.35 8.40
N ALA A 94 -2.09 -1.27 9.11
CA ALA A 94 -2.41 -1.31 10.55
C ALA A 94 -3.74 -2.00 10.87
N LEU A 95 -4.63 -2.17 9.89
CA LEU A 95 -5.91 -2.89 10.03
C LEU A 95 -5.81 -4.35 9.62
N VAL A 96 -4.80 -4.73 8.82
CA VAL A 96 -4.63 -6.11 8.33
C VAL A 96 -4.47 -7.07 9.51
N GLY A 97 -5.21 -8.18 9.46
CA GLY A 97 -5.22 -9.22 10.50
C GLY A 97 -6.25 -9.00 11.61
N LEU A 98 -6.93 -7.84 11.67
CA LEU A 98 -8.09 -7.68 12.54
C LEU A 98 -9.26 -8.52 12.03
N THR A 99 -9.90 -9.24 12.92
CA THR A 99 -11.25 -9.81 12.67
C THR A 99 -12.30 -8.70 12.67
N ASP A 100 -13.44 -8.94 12.04
CA ASP A 100 -14.58 -8.00 12.07
C ASP A 100 -15.00 -7.65 13.51
N ALA A 101 -14.94 -8.61 14.43
CA ALA A 101 -15.26 -8.38 15.83
C ALA A 101 -14.25 -7.41 16.48
N GLN A 102 -12.94 -7.60 16.25
CA GLN A 102 -11.90 -6.69 16.75
C GLN A 102 -11.97 -5.32 16.09
N PHE A 103 -12.27 -5.25 14.79
CA PHE A 103 -12.41 -4.00 14.06
C PHE A 103 -13.52 -3.11 14.64
N ASN A 104 -14.57 -3.72 15.20
CA ASN A 104 -15.67 -3.02 15.84
C ASN A 104 -15.46 -2.77 17.36
N GLN A 105 -14.31 -3.15 17.93
CA GLN A 105 -13.97 -2.85 19.32
C GLN A 105 -13.29 -1.48 19.46
N GLU A 106 -13.37 -0.91 20.66
CA GLU A 106 -12.65 0.31 21.04
C GLU A 106 -11.13 0.08 20.97
N THR A 107 -10.38 1.07 20.48
CA THR A 107 -8.91 1.03 20.47
C THR A 107 -8.30 1.08 21.88
N ALA A 108 -9.06 1.64 22.84
CA ALA A 108 -8.81 1.65 24.27
C ALA A 108 -10.14 1.96 25.00
N PRO A 109 -10.31 1.61 26.30
CA PRO A 109 -11.55 1.85 27.02
C PRO A 109 -12.02 3.32 26.94
N GLY A 110 -13.24 3.53 26.45
CA GLY A 110 -13.84 4.86 26.27
C GLY A 110 -13.33 5.65 25.06
N SER A 111 -12.57 5.02 24.17
CA SER A 111 -12.06 5.62 22.93
C SER A 111 -12.88 5.21 21.71
N TRP A 112 -12.51 5.69 20.52
CA TRP A 112 -13.14 5.28 19.27
C TRP A 112 -12.87 3.81 18.95
N THR A 113 -13.76 3.19 18.19
CA THR A 113 -13.49 1.88 17.58
C THR A 113 -12.50 2.00 16.43
N TYR A 114 -11.83 0.90 16.07
CA TYR A 114 -10.97 0.88 14.87
C TYR A 114 -11.77 1.28 13.61
N ALA A 115 -13.01 0.80 13.50
CA ALA A 115 -13.94 1.19 12.44
C ALA A 115 -14.24 2.70 12.42
N ALA A 116 -14.51 3.30 13.59
CA ALA A 116 -14.76 4.73 13.70
C ALA A 116 -13.52 5.57 13.34
N VAL A 117 -12.31 5.12 13.71
CA VAL A 117 -11.05 5.76 13.29
C VAL A 117 -10.90 5.73 11.76
N ALA A 118 -11.08 4.57 11.13
CA ALA A 118 -10.98 4.42 9.68
C ALA A 118 -12.02 5.29 8.94
N GLN A 119 -13.26 5.29 9.43
CA GLN A 119 -14.34 6.12 8.88
C GLN A 119 -14.04 7.61 9.03
N HIS A 120 -13.55 8.05 10.19
CA HIS A 120 -13.20 9.44 10.44
C HIS A 120 -12.17 9.96 9.44
N VAL A 121 -11.09 9.20 9.22
CA VAL A 121 -10.04 9.58 8.26
C VAL A 121 -10.59 9.73 6.85
N LEU A 122 -11.47 8.81 6.42
CA LEU A 122 -12.11 8.90 5.10
C LEU A 122 -13.02 10.12 4.97
N LEU A 123 -13.84 10.41 5.99
CA LEU A 123 -14.76 11.55 5.95
C LEU A 123 -14.00 12.88 5.89
N VAL A 124 -12.97 13.05 6.72
CA VAL A 124 -12.16 14.28 6.76
C VAL A 124 -11.40 14.50 5.45
N GLU A 125 -10.82 13.45 4.86
CA GLU A 125 -10.19 13.53 3.54
C GLU A 125 -11.19 13.98 2.48
N GLN A 126 -12.35 13.31 2.39
CA GLN A 126 -13.33 13.58 1.35
C GLN A 126 -13.92 14.99 1.46
N ASP A 127 -14.14 15.48 2.68
CA ASP A 127 -14.57 16.85 2.91
C ASP A 127 -13.50 17.87 2.49
N SER A 128 -12.24 17.63 2.88
CA SER A 128 -11.11 18.47 2.48
C SER A 128 -10.94 18.53 0.96
N LEU A 129 -11.00 17.39 0.27
CA LEU A 129 -10.90 17.33 -1.19
C LEU A 129 -12.09 17.97 -1.88
N ARG A 130 -13.30 17.85 -1.32
CA ARG A 130 -14.48 18.56 -1.80
C ARG A 130 -14.28 20.07 -1.72
N TRP A 131 -13.79 20.56 -0.59
CA TRP A 131 -13.48 21.97 -0.41
C TRP A 131 -12.46 22.44 -1.44
N VAL A 132 -11.34 21.73 -1.62
CA VAL A 132 -10.30 22.07 -2.63
C VAL A 132 -10.92 22.17 -4.03
N ARG A 133 -11.68 21.15 -4.47
CA ARG A 133 -12.31 21.15 -5.80
C ARG A 133 -13.29 22.31 -6.02
N GLN A 134 -13.90 22.82 -4.96
CA GLN A 134 -14.85 23.94 -5.02
C GLN A 134 -14.16 25.31 -4.96
N HIS A 135 -12.95 25.41 -4.38
CA HIS A 135 -12.32 26.69 -4.05
C HIS A 135 -10.96 26.92 -4.73
N THR A 136 -10.44 25.93 -5.46
CA THR A 136 -9.25 26.08 -6.32
C THR A 136 -9.64 25.88 -7.77
N ALA A 137 -9.20 26.78 -8.66
CA ALA A 137 -9.47 26.70 -10.10
C ALA A 137 -8.88 25.41 -10.71
N PRO A 138 -9.51 24.85 -11.77
CA PRO A 138 -8.92 23.77 -12.56
C PRO A 138 -7.60 24.18 -13.24
#